data_AF-A0A178ZBM4-F1
#
_entry.id   AF-A0A178ZBM4-F1
#
_cell.length_a   1.000
_cell.length_b   1.000
_cell.length_c   1.000
_cell.angle_alpha   90.00
_cell.angle_beta   90.00
_cell.angle_gamma   90.00
#
_symmetry.space_group_name_H-M   'P 1'
#
loop_
_entity.id
_entity.type
_entity.pdbx_description
1 polymer ?
#
loop_
_entity_poly.entity_id
_entity_poly.type
_entity_poly.pdbx_seq_one_letter_code
_entity_poly.pdbx_strand_id
1 'polypeptide(L)'
;MSDFLTLRPITLNEEELEDIERRKEMDARRLEEQRKFYDIARKRAAELDTYMEKFRRNIVEANGLTKLFAEIRSKEKLEDLSPEYQKFAEWLRIEVAATIYHLFLAEDNSPELFAQAKRIHSLVPYTVLKNVIRIANPAAVMSGVLDLFLAQPFGARSLLQRIFAQTLADGIRQFQRSIDGVSGQVGDPVLVNKIKAFVDSPEETKNIVRAEANTDQIDLVVAILRSEQFEPELTPPQIERVYNAWVAWNSAVENEDEELKQGAEMFSHLKQLLKLMTRQRDKAMMAAMIEEPNTLQLFRDLFTIFYEPLIRVYKSANVYSSITDFARFADDAIKTVEIAQRQDVSADPNQTVQSFIDLCARHEHNLYKFIHEVHTHDNGLFTALMSWIEGILEFLRKGPRSGGRLDMNAILQGALDLGAVDREIVITEVDALIKWQEARKKWHSDKTRQKMAAEGTGSGNSSEAATGMPGANFRSSDFGLHETDLMDLRISDDEDDLDSDEEDVEDDLDPLSAERRRRRKAQDRLRRSAGEPVKPEVKEVLKLRESFVSMLRAILSD
;
A
#
# COMPACT_ATOMS: atom_id res chain seq x y z
N MET A 1 -3.59 -45.60 -10.41
CA MET A 1 -3.79 -44.14 -10.22
C MET A 1 -4.19 -43.47 -11.53
N SER A 2 -3.66 -43.93 -12.69
CA SER A 2 -4.20 -43.64 -14.03
C SER A 2 -5.72 -43.79 -14.09
N ASP A 3 -6.21 -44.90 -13.55
CA ASP A 3 -7.60 -45.34 -13.67
C ASP A 3 -8.58 -44.36 -13.01
N PHE A 4 -8.24 -43.70 -11.91
CA PHE A 4 -9.13 -42.74 -11.24
C PHE A 4 -9.34 -41.45 -12.05
N LEU A 5 -8.31 -41.01 -12.77
CA LEU A 5 -8.33 -39.79 -13.59
C LEU A 5 -8.84 -40.04 -15.01
N THR A 6 -8.77 -41.28 -15.50
CA THR A 6 -9.12 -41.63 -16.89
C THR A 6 -10.40 -42.44 -17.05
N LEU A 7 -10.96 -43.06 -16.00
CA LEU A 7 -12.19 -43.87 -16.13
C LEU A 7 -13.45 -43.04 -16.38
N ARG A 8 -13.46 -41.77 -15.95
CA ARG A 8 -14.58 -40.83 -16.15
C ARG A 8 -14.04 -39.42 -16.37
N PRO A 9 -13.44 -39.13 -17.54
CA PRO A 9 -13.08 -37.76 -17.87
C PRO A 9 -14.32 -36.89 -17.79
N ILE A 10 -14.21 -35.76 -17.08
CA ILE A 10 -15.24 -34.72 -17.09
C ILE A 10 -15.22 -34.14 -18.50
N THR A 11 -16.11 -34.63 -19.35
CA THR A 11 -16.40 -34.00 -20.64
C THR A 11 -17.29 -32.82 -20.35
N LEU A 12 -16.71 -31.62 -20.41
CA LEU A 12 -17.46 -30.39 -20.37
C LEU A 12 -18.56 -30.46 -21.43
N ASN A 13 -19.78 -30.14 -21.04
CA ASN A 13 -20.85 -30.03 -22.00
C ASN A 13 -20.66 -28.77 -22.86
N GLU A 14 -21.41 -28.67 -23.95
CA GLU A 14 -21.31 -27.55 -24.89
C GLU A 14 -21.57 -26.20 -24.18
N GLU A 15 -22.52 -26.14 -23.25
CA GLU A 15 -22.83 -24.93 -22.47
C GLU A 15 -21.67 -24.50 -21.54
N GLU A 16 -20.95 -25.45 -20.95
CA GLU A 16 -19.79 -25.21 -20.09
C GLU A 16 -18.57 -24.75 -20.90
N LEU A 17 -18.36 -25.31 -22.09
CA LEU A 17 -17.32 -24.84 -23.01
C LEU A 17 -17.62 -23.42 -23.50
N GLU A 18 -18.88 -23.13 -23.86
CA GLU A 18 -19.34 -21.80 -24.23
C GLU A 18 -19.26 -20.81 -23.05
N ASP A 19 -19.52 -21.24 -21.81
CA ASP A 19 -19.33 -20.41 -20.62
C ASP A 19 -17.86 -20.08 -20.38
N ILE A 20 -16.95 -21.05 -20.51
CA ILE A 20 -15.50 -20.82 -20.39
C ILE A 20 -15.00 -19.87 -21.48
N GLU A 21 -15.42 -20.06 -22.72
CA GLU A 21 -15.04 -19.19 -23.84
C GLU A 21 -15.56 -17.76 -23.62
N ARG A 22 -16.81 -17.61 -23.20
CA ARG A 22 -17.37 -16.30 -22.80
C ARG A 22 -16.59 -15.65 -21.68
N ARG A 23 -16.20 -16.37 -20.63
CA ARG A 23 -15.40 -15.81 -19.52
C ARG A 23 -14.02 -15.36 -19.99
N LYS A 24 -13.33 -16.17 -20.78
CA LYS A 24 -12.02 -15.81 -21.36
C LYS A 24 -12.11 -14.58 -22.25
N GLU A 25 -13.15 -14.49 -23.08
CA GLU A 25 -13.40 -13.34 -23.94
C GLU A 25 -13.72 -12.08 -23.12
N MET A 26 -14.53 -12.22 -22.07
CA MET A 26 -14.83 -11.15 -21.11
C MET A 26 -13.57 -10.63 -20.42
N ASP A 27 -12.72 -11.52 -19.92
CA ASP A 27 -11.49 -11.12 -19.20
C ASP A 27 -10.48 -10.48 -20.15
N ALA A 28 -10.31 -11.02 -21.36
CA ALA A 28 -9.47 -10.40 -22.38
C ALA A 28 -9.95 -8.99 -22.77
N ARG A 29 -11.27 -8.81 -22.89
CA ARG A 29 -11.87 -7.50 -23.17
C ARG A 29 -11.71 -6.53 -22.01
N ARG A 30 -11.90 -6.95 -20.74
CA ARG A 30 -11.64 -6.10 -19.57
C ARG A 30 -10.22 -5.58 -19.53
N LEU A 31 -9.23 -6.46 -19.78
CA LEU A 31 -7.82 -6.05 -19.84
C LEU A 31 -7.56 -5.06 -20.98
N GLU A 32 -8.21 -5.24 -22.13
CA GLU A 32 -8.11 -4.30 -23.26
C GLU A 32 -8.77 -2.95 -22.94
N GLU A 33 -9.93 -2.94 -22.28
CA GLU A 33 -10.64 -1.74 -21.85
C GLU A 33 -9.84 -0.97 -20.80
N GLN A 34 -9.26 -1.65 -19.81
CA GLN A 34 -8.36 -1.04 -18.81
C GLN A 34 -7.14 -0.38 -19.48
N ARG A 35 -6.51 -1.07 -20.44
CA ARG A 35 -5.38 -0.50 -21.19
C ARG A 35 -5.79 0.73 -22.00
N LYS A 36 -6.93 0.67 -22.69
CA LYS A 36 -7.48 1.82 -23.42
C LYS A 36 -7.81 2.97 -22.47
N PHE A 37 -8.42 2.70 -21.32
CA PHE A 37 -8.68 3.69 -20.28
C PHE A 37 -7.38 4.38 -19.87
N TYR A 38 -6.35 3.61 -19.53
CA TYR A 38 -5.05 4.13 -19.12
C TYR A 38 -4.44 5.00 -20.21
N ASP A 39 -4.44 4.55 -21.46
CA ASP A 39 -3.91 5.32 -22.59
C ASP A 39 -4.67 6.63 -22.82
N ILE A 40 -6.00 6.63 -22.67
CA ILE A 40 -6.85 7.82 -22.83
C ILE A 40 -6.61 8.79 -21.68
N ALA A 41 -6.64 8.32 -20.43
CA ALA A 41 -6.40 9.12 -19.24
C ALA A 41 -4.99 9.74 -19.30
N ARG A 42 -3.98 8.94 -19.65
CA ARG A 42 -2.59 9.38 -19.81
C ARG A 42 -2.43 10.42 -20.90
N LYS A 43 -3.08 10.26 -22.06
CA LYS A 43 -3.05 11.28 -23.13
C LYS A 43 -3.65 12.60 -22.66
N ARG A 44 -4.74 12.56 -21.90
CA ARG A 44 -5.37 13.77 -21.34
C ARG A 44 -4.53 14.41 -20.24
N ALA A 45 -3.87 13.61 -19.40
CA ALA A 45 -2.95 14.10 -18.38
C ALA A 45 -1.66 14.68 -18.99
N ALA A 46 -1.16 14.10 -20.10
CA ALA A 46 0.05 14.58 -20.79
C ALA A 46 -0.10 16.01 -21.33
N GLU A 47 -1.31 16.43 -21.71
CA GLU A 47 -1.59 17.82 -22.10
C GLU A 47 -1.46 18.81 -20.90
N LEU A 48 -1.52 18.29 -19.68
CA LEU A 48 -1.41 19.04 -18.43
C LEU A 48 -0.01 18.96 -17.80
N ASP A 49 0.86 18.05 -18.27
CA ASP A 49 2.20 17.81 -17.71
C ASP A 49 3.06 19.07 -17.62
N THR A 50 3.05 19.92 -18.65
CA THR A 50 3.82 21.18 -18.63
C THR A 50 3.37 22.12 -17.51
N TYR A 51 2.07 22.12 -17.19
CA TYR A 51 1.53 22.90 -16.07
C TYR A 51 1.90 22.24 -14.73
N MET A 52 1.92 20.91 -14.67
CA MET A 52 2.27 20.17 -13.45
C MET A 52 3.74 20.32 -13.09
N GLU A 53 4.65 20.27 -14.06
CA GLU A 53 6.07 20.54 -13.84
C GLU A 53 6.29 21.96 -13.29
N LYS A 54 5.61 22.96 -13.87
CA LYS A 54 5.68 24.33 -13.38
C LYS A 54 5.10 24.47 -11.98
N PHE A 55 3.95 23.83 -11.71
CA PHE A 55 3.32 23.83 -10.40
C PHE A 55 4.24 23.21 -9.34
N ARG A 56 4.80 22.03 -9.58
CA ARG A 56 5.75 21.37 -8.67
C ARG A 56 6.96 22.25 -8.37
N ARG A 57 7.59 22.82 -9.41
CA ARG A 57 8.71 23.74 -9.23
C ARG A 57 8.31 24.92 -8.34
N ASN A 58 7.13 25.50 -8.56
CA ASN A 58 6.63 26.59 -7.72
C ASN A 58 6.40 26.17 -6.26
N ILE A 59 5.86 24.96 -6.03
CA ILE A 59 5.69 24.37 -4.69
C ILE A 59 7.03 24.34 -3.94
N VAL A 60 8.10 23.85 -4.59
CA VAL A 60 9.40 23.65 -3.93
C VAL A 60 10.22 24.93 -3.84
N GLU A 61 10.24 25.75 -4.89
CA GLU A 61 11.21 26.85 -4.98
C GLU A 61 10.68 28.19 -4.46
N ALA A 62 9.36 28.40 -4.49
CA ALA A 62 8.77 29.73 -4.47
C ALA A 62 7.60 29.89 -3.50
N ASN A 63 7.60 29.17 -2.37
CA ASN A 63 6.50 29.15 -1.39
C ASN A 63 5.16 28.87 -2.08
N GLY A 64 5.15 27.90 -3.00
CA GLY A 64 4.01 27.66 -3.88
C GLY A 64 2.79 27.17 -3.11
N LEU A 65 2.97 26.45 -2.00
CA LEU A 65 1.85 26.05 -1.12
C LEU A 65 1.20 27.28 -0.51
N THR A 66 1.97 28.19 0.10
CA THR A 66 1.44 29.45 0.62
C THR A 66 0.73 30.26 -0.46
N LYS A 67 1.26 30.32 -1.69
CA LYS A 67 0.60 31.03 -2.81
C LYS A 67 -0.71 30.36 -3.24
N LEU A 68 -0.73 29.03 -3.39
CA LEU A 68 -1.92 28.27 -3.73
C LEU A 68 -3.03 28.51 -2.70
N PHE A 69 -2.71 28.38 -1.42
CA PHE A 69 -3.68 28.57 -0.35
C PHE A 69 -4.13 30.02 -0.22
N ALA A 70 -3.22 31.01 -0.36
CA ALA A 70 -3.61 32.42 -0.42
C ALA A 70 -4.59 32.68 -1.56
N GLU A 71 -4.37 32.03 -2.70
CA GLU A 71 -5.26 32.13 -3.83
C GLU A 71 -6.63 31.51 -3.56
N ILE A 72 -6.67 30.28 -3.03
CA ILE A 72 -7.90 29.62 -2.57
C ILE A 72 -8.63 30.50 -1.56
N ARG A 73 -7.93 31.16 -0.63
CA ARG A 73 -8.54 32.06 0.36
C ARG A 73 -9.21 33.27 -0.29
N SER A 74 -8.58 33.82 -1.33
CA SER A 74 -9.04 35.05 -1.97
C SER A 74 -10.17 34.84 -2.98
N LYS A 75 -10.29 33.64 -3.54
CA LYS A 75 -11.19 33.32 -4.65
C LYS A 75 -12.18 32.25 -4.25
N GLU A 76 -13.45 32.63 -4.15
CA GLU A 76 -14.54 31.76 -3.72
C GLU A 76 -14.88 30.67 -4.75
N LYS A 77 -14.59 30.90 -6.03
CA LYS A 77 -14.89 29.94 -7.11
C LYS A 77 -13.64 29.43 -7.78
N LEU A 78 -13.69 28.17 -8.20
CA LEU A 78 -12.63 27.50 -8.95
C LEU A 78 -12.30 28.24 -10.26
N GLU A 79 -13.32 28.75 -10.94
CA GLU A 79 -13.21 29.49 -12.20
C GLU A 79 -12.48 30.83 -12.06
N ASP A 80 -12.41 31.37 -10.84
CA ASP A 80 -11.72 32.63 -10.57
C ASP A 80 -10.21 32.40 -10.37
N LEU A 81 -9.77 31.16 -10.17
CA LEU A 81 -8.36 30.80 -10.00
C LEU A 81 -7.52 31.22 -11.21
N SER A 82 -6.23 31.39 -11.00
CA SER A 82 -5.24 31.69 -12.02
C SER A 82 -5.16 30.48 -12.95
N PRO A 83 -4.88 30.69 -14.25
CA PRO A 83 -4.92 29.60 -15.23
C PRO A 83 -4.12 28.35 -14.84
N GLU A 84 -2.98 28.53 -14.17
CA GLU A 84 -2.15 27.43 -13.66
C GLU A 84 -2.88 26.55 -12.65
N TYR A 85 -3.63 27.14 -11.71
CA TYR A 85 -4.36 26.40 -10.69
C TYR A 85 -5.69 25.83 -11.21
N GLN A 86 -6.31 26.47 -12.20
CA GLN A 86 -7.44 25.86 -12.92
C GLN A 86 -7.00 24.58 -13.65
N LYS A 87 -5.84 24.61 -14.31
CA LYS A 87 -5.26 23.43 -14.97
C LYS A 87 -4.85 22.34 -13.98
N PHE A 88 -4.36 22.73 -12.81
CA PHE A 88 -4.13 21.80 -11.70
C PHE A 88 -5.42 21.13 -11.21
N ALA A 89 -6.50 21.89 -11.05
CA ALA A 89 -7.79 21.32 -10.67
C ALA A 89 -8.37 20.37 -11.74
N GLU A 90 -8.21 20.71 -13.02
CA GLU A 90 -8.58 19.84 -14.13
C GLU A 90 -7.80 18.51 -14.13
N TRP A 91 -6.48 18.57 -13.86
CA TRP A 91 -5.66 17.38 -13.70
C TRP A 91 -6.15 16.54 -12.51
N LEU A 92 -6.32 17.16 -11.34
CA LEU A 92 -6.77 16.47 -10.12
C LEU A 92 -8.14 15.79 -10.33
N ARG A 93 -9.05 16.42 -11.07
CA ARG A 93 -10.34 15.84 -11.44
C ARG A 93 -10.18 14.53 -12.22
N ILE A 94 -9.26 14.48 -13.18
CA ILE A 94 -8.99 13.28 -13.98
C ILE A 94 -8.40 12.18 -13.08
N GLU A 95 -7.48 12.53 -12.18
CA GLU A 95 -6.87 11.56 -11.26
C GLU A 95 -7.89 10.97 -10.26
N VAL A 96 -8.77 11.80 -9.69
CA VAL A 96 -9.85 11.31 -8.82
C VAL A 96 -10.80 10.39 -9.60
N ALA A 97 -11.14 10.73 -10.85
CA ALA A 97 -11.96 9.89 -11.70
C ALA A 97 -11.31 8.53 -11.99
N ALA A 98 -10.02 8.51 -12.32
CA ALA A 98 -9.24 7.29 -12.51
C ALA A 98 -9.20 6.43 -11.25
N THR A 99 -9.00 7.05 -10.09
CA THR A 99 -8.99 6.34 -8.80
C THR A 99 -10.32 5.64 -8.53
N ILE A 100 -11.45 6.32 -8.74
CA ILE A 100 -12.79 5.74 -8.55
C ILE A 100 -13.03 4.58 -9.53
N TYR A 101 -12.60 4.73 -10.78
CA TYR A 101 -12.69 3.67 -11.79
C TYR A 101 -11.88 2.44 -11.38
N HIS A 102 -10.62 2.61 -10.97
CA HIS A 102 -9.76 1.50 -10.58
C HIS A 102 -10.30 0.77 -9.34
N LEU A 103 -10.70 1.52 -8.32
CA LEU A 103 -11.15 0.98 -7.04
C LEU A 103 -12.49 0.24 -7.11
N PHE A 104 -13.40 0.65 -8.00
CA PHE A 104 -14.78 0.14 -8.01
C PHE A 104 -15.24 -0.52 -9.32
N LEU A 105 -14.42 -0.51 -10.36
CA LEU A 105 -14.77 -1.12 -11.64
C LEU A 105 -13.65 -1.95 -12.27
N ALA A 106 -12.40 -1.50 -12.21
CA ALA A 106 -11.34 -2.09 -13.00
C ALA A 106 -10.75 -3.36 -12.38
N GLU A 107 -10.41 -3.32 -11.10
CA GLU A 107 -9.66 -4.41 -10.43
C GLU A 107 -10.52 -5.65 -10.13
N ASP A 108 -9.90 -6.81 -9.96
CA ASP A 108 -10.61 -8.07 -9.70
C ASP A 108 -11.40 -8.04 -8.39
N ASN A 109 -10.91 -7.30 -7.39
CA ASN A 109 -11.57 -7.06 -6.11
C ASN A 109 -12.61 -5.91 -6.16
N SER A 110 -12.72 -5.17 -7.28
CA SER A 110 -13.58 -3.99 -7.41
C SER A 110 -15.06 -4.26 -7.08
N PRO A 111 -15.69 -5.36 -7.54
CA PRO A 111 -17.08 -5.67 -7.18
C PRO A 111 -17.29 -5.82 -5.67
N GLU A 112 -16.30 -6.37 -4.97
CA GLU A 112 -16.33 -6.53 -3.51
C GLU A 112 -16.19 -5.18 -2.81
N LEU A 113 -15.16 -4.41 -3.16
CA LEU A 113 -14.92 -3.06 -2.62
C LEU A 113 -16.13 -2.15 -2.85
N PHE A 114 -16.73 -2.23 -4.03
CA PHE A 114 -17.93 -1.47 -4.36
C PHE A 114 -19.14 -1.90 -3.51
N ALA A 115 -19.35 -3.21 -3.32
CA ALA A 115 -20.42 -3.72 -2.47
C ALA A 115 -20.24 -3.27 -1.01
N GLN A 116 -19.00 -3.27 -0.49
CA GLN A 116 -18.69 -2.77 0.85
C GLN A 116 -18.95 -1.26 0.96
N ALA A 117 -18.47 -0.47 -0.01
CA ALA A 117 -18.69 0.98 -0.05
C ALA A 117 -20.18 1.34 -0.06
N LYS A 118 -21.00 0.67 -0.88
CA LYS A 118 -22.45 0.84 -0.90
C LYS A 118 -23.09 0.54 0.46
N ARG A 119 -22.67 -0.55 1.12
CA ARG A 119 -23.21 -0.92 2.45
C ARG A 119 -22.86 0.13 3.49
N ILE A 120 -21.59 0.55 3.56
CA ILE A 120 -21.14 1.61 4.46
C ILE A 120 -21.96 2.88 4.22
N HIS A 121 -22.04 3.34 2.97
CA HIS A 121 -22.80 4.52 2.58
C HIS A 121 -24.27 4.42 3.03
N SER A 122 -24.92 3.26 2.85
CA SER A 122 -26.32 3.05 3.25
C SER A 122 -26.56 3.07 4.77
N LEU A 123 -25.53 2.79 5.58
CA LEU A 123 -25.63 2.80 7.04
C LEU A 123 -25.44 4.18 7.67
N VAL A 124 -24.76 5.11 6.98
CA VAL A 124 -24.45 6.43 7.52
C VAL A 124 -25.70 7.33 7.50
N PRO A 125 -26.19 7.80 8.66
CA PRO A 125 -27.37 8.65 8.71
C PRO A 125 -27.01 10.13 8.44
N TYR A 126 -26.71 10.46 7.18
CA TYR A 126 -26.23 11.80 6.78
C TYR A 126 -27.10 12.95 7.27
N THR A 127 -28.43 12.80 7.27
CA THR A 127 -29.35 13.83 7.77
C THR A 127 -29.20 14.06 9.28
N VAL A 128 -29.02 12.99 10.06
CA VAL A 128 -28.79 13.11 11.51
C VAL A 128 -27.43 13.73 11.76
N LEU A 129 -26.39 13.25 11.07
CA LEU A 129 -25.04 13.80 11.15
C LEU A 129 -25.01 15.30 10.82
N LYS A 130 -25.68 15.72 9.74
CA LYS A 130 -25.86 17.14 9.39
C LYS A 130 -26.48 17.95 10.52
N ASN A 131 -27.53 17.43 11.14
CA ASN A 131 -28.21 18.12 12.23
C ASN A 131 -27.33 18.23 13.49
N VAL A 132 -26.52 17.21 13.77
CA VAL A 132 -25.52 17.27 14.85
C VAL A 132 -24.47 18.34 14.56
N ILE A 133 -23.88 18.36 13.36
CA ILE A 133 -22.84 19.35 13.00
C ILE A 133 -23.40 20.78 12.93
N ARG A 134 -24.68 20.94 12.59
CA ARG A 134 -25.34 22.26 12.60
C ARG A 134 -25.38 22.90 14.00
N ILE A 135 -25.20 22.14 15.08
CA ILE A 135 -25.18 22.67 16.45
C ILE A 135 -23.99 23.62 16.62
N ALA A 136 -24.24 24.84 17.10
CA ALA A 136 -23.22 25.89 17.19
C ALA A 136 -22.14 25.65 18.27
N ASN A 137 -22.34 24.68 19.17
CA ASN A 137 -21.41 24.37 20.27
C ASN A 137 -20.46 23.22 19.89
N PRO A 138 -19.14 23.46 19.76
CA PRO A 138 -18.12 22.45 19.46
C PRO A 138 -18.15 21.20 20.33
N ALA A 139 -18.33 21.35 21.65
CA ALA A 139 -18.37 20.23 22.57
C ALA A 139 -19.64 19.37 22.35
N ALA A 140 -20.76 20.01 21.99
CA ALA A 140 -21.99 19.29 21.66
C ALA A 140 -21.90 18.58 20.30
N VAL A 141 -21.19 19.16 19.33
CA VAL A 141 -20.89 18.50 18.04
C VAL A 141 -20.02 17.27 18.27
N MET A 142 -18.93 17.41 19.05
CA MET A 142 -18.06 16.30 19.45
C MET A 142 -18.84 15.15 20.06
N SER A 143 -19.56 15.42 21.15
CA SER A 143 -20.36 14.42 21.84
C SER A 143 -21.44 13.84 20.92
N GLY A 144 -22.10 14.66 20.12
CA GLY A 144 -23.15 14.20 19.21
C GLY A 144 -22.64 13.30 18.09
N VAL A 145 -21.47 13.59 17.51
CA VAL A 145 -20.86 12.74 16.46
C VAL A 145 -20.37 11.44 17.09
N LEU A 146 -19.68 11.53 18.24
CA LEU A 146 -19.24 10.36 18.99
C LEU A 146 -20.43 9.48 19.40
N ASP A 147 -21.51 10.06 19.91
CA ASP A 147 -22.71 9.31 20.29
C ASP A 147 -23.41 8.71 19.07
N LEU A 148 -23.44 9.40 17.93
CA LEU A 148 -24.02 8.85 16.70
C LEU A 148 -23.30 7.58 16.24
N PHE A 149 -21.96 7.55 16.33
CA PHE A 149 -21.16 6.41 15.86
C PHE A 149 -20.87 5.36 16.93
N LEU A 150 -20.73 5.75 18.19
CA LEU A 150 -20.23 4.90 19.28
C LEU A 150 -21.29 4.60 20.34
N ALA A 151 -22.46 5.25 20.36
CA ALA A 151 -23.46 4.93 21.38
C ALA A 151 -23.98 3.50 21.23
N GLN A 152 -24.20 2.86 22.38
CA GLN A 152 -24.67 1.48 22.51
C GLN A 152 -26.02 1.45 23.24
N PRO A 153 -27.12 1.85 22.58
CA PRO A 153 -28.42 1.93 23.23
C PRO A 153 -28.85 0.54 23.73
N PHE A 154 -29.16 0.43 25.03
CA PHE A 154 -29.56 -0.82 25.68
C PHE A 154 -28.56 -1.98 25.53
N GLY A 155 -27.26 -1.65 25.41
CA GLY A 155 -26.21 -2.65 25.20
C GLY A 155 -26.15 -3.21 23.78
N ALA A 156 -26.87 -2.61 22.82
CA ALA A 156 -26.74 -2.95 21.41
C ALA A 156 -25.41 -2.47 20.83
N ARG A 157 -24.96 -3.09 19.74
CA ARG A 157 -23.78 -2.65 18.98
C ARG A 157 -23.94 -1.22 18.49
N SER A 158 -22.87 -0.44 18.59
CA SER A 158 -22.80 0.90 18.03
C SER A 158 -22.83 0.89 16.50
N LEU A 159 -23.06 2.04 15.87
CA LEU A 159 -23.04 2.13 14.40
C LEU A 159 -21.66 1.74 13.83
N LEU A 160 -20.57 2.18 14.47
CA LEU A 160 -19.21 1.79 14.11
C LEU A 160 -19.04 0.28 14.20
N GLN A 161 -19.44 -0.34 15.31
CA GLN A 161 -19.37 -1.80 15.47
C GLN A 161 -20.20 -2.52 14.42
N ARG A 162 -21.39 -2.02 14.09
CA ARG A 162 -22.24 -2.62 13.04
C ARG A 162 -21.58 -2.57 11.66
N ILE A 163 -20.99 -1.43 11.29
CA ILE A 163 -20.29 -1.26 10.01
C ILE A 163 -19.10 -2.23 9.92
N PHE A 164 -18.25 -2.25 10.94
CA PHE A 164 -17.07 -3.12 10.95
C PHE A 164 -17.43 -4.60 11.07
N ALA A 165 -18.35 -4.98 11.97
CA ALA A 165 -18.77 -6.36 12.11
C ALA A 165 -19.37 -6.90 10.81
N GLN A 166 -20.12 -6.09 10.07
CA GLN A 166 -20.71 -6.51 8.81
C GLN A 166 -19.64 -6.68 7.70
N THR A 167 -18.75 -5.71 7.53
CA THR A 167 -17.66 -5.78 6.52
C THR A 167 -16.68 -6.92 6.81
N LEU A 168 -16.32 -7.13 8.08
CA LEU A 168 -15.46 -8.24 8.49
C LEU A 168 -16.17 -9.60 8.34
N ALA A 169 -17.46 -9.69 8.66
CA ALA A 169 -18.22 -10.93 8.51
C ALA A 169 -18.34 -11.39 7.05
N ASP A 170 -18.49 -10.46 6.10
CA ASP A 170 -18.48 -10.79 4.67
C ASP A 170 -17.13 -11.39 4.26
N GLY A 171 -16.02 -10.74 4.63
CA GLY A 171 -14.67 -11.25 4.35
C GLY A 171 -14.37 -12.60 5.00
N ILE A 172 -14.83 -12.82 6.24
CA ILE A 172 -14.69 -14.13 6.92
C ILE A 172 -15.44 -15.24 6.17
N ARG A 173 -16.66 -14.96 5.69
CA ARG A 173 -17.47 -15.94 4.92
C ARG A 173 -16.85 -16.25 3.57
N GLN A 174 -16.28 -15.25 2.90
CA GLN A 174 -15.57 -15.44 1.64
C GLN A 174 -14.35 -16.32 1.80
N PHE A 175 -13.51 -16.05 2.81
CA PHE A 175 -12.40 -16.94 3.13
C PHE A 175 -12.88 -18.34 3.50
N GLN A 176 -13.99 -18.49 4.24
CA GLN A 176 -14.52 -19.81 4.56
C GLN A 176 -14.86 -20.61 3.29
N ARG A 177 -15.51 -19.99 2.29
CA ARG A 177 -15.84 -20.67 1.03
C ARG A 177 -14.58 -21.13 0.28
N SER A 178 -13.55 -20.28 0.23
CA SER A 178 -12.28 -20.65 -0.39
C SER A 178 -11.56 -21.75 0.40
N ILE A 179 -11.57 -21.68 1.74
CA ILE A 179 -11.03 -22.72 2.63
C ILE A 179 -11.75 -24.04 2.41
N ASP A 180 -13.08 -24.05 2.31
CA ASP A 180 -13.87 -25.26 2.08
C ASP A 180 -13.54 -25.89 0.72
N GLY A 181 -13.41 -25.06 -0.32
CA GLY A 181 -13.01 -25.50 -1.66
C GLY A 181 -11.62 -26.15 -1.68
N VAL A 182 -10.61 -25.44 -1.14
CA VAL A 182 -9.22 -25.93 -1.09
C VAL A 182 -9.08 -27.14 -0.17
N SER A 183 -9.79 -27.17 0.96
CA SER A 183 -9.82 -28.34 1.86
C SER A 183 -10.37 -29.57 1.17
N GLY A 184 -11.40 -29.40 0.32
CA GLY A 184 -11.93 -30.46 -0.54
C GLY A 184 -10.89 -31.00 -1.53
N GLN A 185 -10.06 -30.11 -2.11
CA GLN A 185 -8.99 -30.49 -3.03
C GLN A 185 -7.82 -31.22 -2.33
N VAL A 186 -7.49 -30.87 -1.07
CA VAL A 186 -6.50 -31.61 -0.28
C VAL A 186 -6.98 -33.03 0.02
N GLY A 187 -8.28 -33.18 0.32
CA GLY A 187 -8.93 -34.48 0.50
C GLY A 187 -8.42 -35.28 1.71
N ASP A 188 -7.78 -34.63 2.68
CA ASP A 188 -7.28 -35.25 3.92
C ASP A 188 -7.59 -34.36 5.13
N PRO A 189 -8.62 -34.71 5.94
CA PRO A 189 -9.02 -33.92 7.11
C PRO A 189 -7.93 -33.75 8.16
N VAL A 190 -6.99 -34.71 8.28
CA VAL A 190 -5.92 -34.62 9.28
C VAL A 190 -4.96 -33.48 8.91
N LEU A 191 -4.56 -33.41 7.64
CA LEU A 191 -3.68 -32.34 7.16
C LEU A 191 -4.32 -30.96 7.33
N VAL A 192 -5.60 -30.85 6.96
CA VAL A 192 -6.40 -29.63 7.10
C VAL A 192 -6.48 -29.21 8.58
N ASN A 193 -6.79 -30.14 9.47
CA ASN A 193 -6.93 -29.86 10.90
C ASN A 193 -5.61 -29.47 11.56
N LYS A 194 -4.47 -30.06 11.19
CA LYS A 194 -3.16 -29.65 11.72
C LYS A 194 -2.79 -28.23 11.31
N ILE A 195 -3.04 -27.84 10.06
CA ILE A 195 -2.85 -26.46 9.60
C ILE A 195 -3.74 -25.50 10.40
N LYS A 196 -5.01 -25.86 10.58
CA LYS A 196 -5.94 -25.06 11.39
C LYS A 196 -5.47 -24.93 12.85
N ALA A 197 -5.05 -26.03 13.47
CA ALA A 197 -4.54 -26.05 14.84
C ALA A 197 -3.31 -25.14 15.01
N PHE A 198 -2.39 -25.15 14.04
CA PHE A 198 -1.28 -24.20 14.02
C PHE A 198 -1.77 -22.75 13.93
N VAL A 199 -2.70 -22.45 13.02
CA VAL A 199 -3.22 -21.09 12.84
C VAL A 199 -3.89 -20.56 14.11
N ASP A 200 -4.66 -21.40 14.79
CA ASP A 200 -5.41 -21.08 16.01
C ASP A 200 -4.56 -21.11 17.29
N SER A 201 -3.32 -21.60 17.21
CA SER A 201 -2.43 -21.71 18.38
C SER A 201 -1.86 -20.35 18.87
N PRO A 202 -1.39 -20.27 20.12
CA PRO A 202 -0.68 -19.08 20.63
C PRO A 202 0.58 -18.74 19.81
N GLU A 203 1.00 -17.48 19.89
CA GLU A 203 2.16 -17.01 19.11
C GLU A 203 3.46 -17.69 19.55
N GLU A 204 3.56 -18.06 20.83
CA GLU A 204 4.69 -18.84 21.37
C GLU A 204 4.82 -20.20 20.66
N THR A 205 3.70 -20.93 20.51
CA THR A 205 3.65 -22.22 19.80
C THR A 205 4.05 -22.05 18.33
N LYS A 206 3.53 -21.02 17.67
CA LYS A 206 3.87 -20.72 16.27
C LYS A 206 5.35 -20.43 16.10
N ASN A 207 5.94 -19.66 17.01
CA ASN A 207 7.36 -19.30 16.97
C ASN A 207 8.27 -20.51 17.12
N ILE A 208 7.89 -21.50 17.94
CA ILE A 208 8.63 -22.77 18.06
C ILE A 208 8.67 -23.48 16.70
N VAL A 209 7.51 -23.68 16.07
CA VAL A 209 7.42 -24.38 14.78
C VAL A 209 8.14 -23.61 13.66
N ARG A 210 8.08 -22.27 13.65
CA ARG A 210 8.84 -21.43 12.70
C ARG A 210 10.35 -21.57 12.91
N ALA A 211 10.82 -21.59 14.17
CA ALA A 211 12.23 -21.78 14.48
C ALA A 211 12.73 -23.16 14.07
N GLU A 212 11.92 -24.20 14.25
CA GLU A 212 12.20 -25.55 13.77
C GLU A 212 12.29 -25.61 12.24
N ALA A 213 11.34 -25.00 11.53
CA ALA A 213 11.36 -24.93 10.06
C ALA A 213 12.65 -24.29 9.54
N ASN A 214 13.08 -23.19 10.18
CA ASN A 214 14.32 -22.50 9.85
C ASN A 214 15.57 -23.33 10.18
N THR A 215 15.58 -24.01 11.33
CA THR A 215 16.73 -24.83 11.76
C THR A 215 16.94 -26.01 10.82
N ASP A 216 15.85 -26.67 10.44
CA ASP A 216 15.88 -27.87 9.61
C ASP A 216 15.86 -27.58 8.11
N GLN A 217 15.76 -26.30 7.73
CA GLN A 217 15.71 -25.83 6.33
C GLN A 217 14.59 -26.50 5.52
N ILE A 218 13.40 -26.60 6.14
CA ILE A 218 12.19 -27.15 5.51
C ILE A 218 11.10 -26.07 5.37
N ASP A 219 10.10 -26.34 4.53
CA ASP A 219 8.94 -25.46 4.42
C ASP A 219 8.10 -25.49 5.71
N LEU A 220 7.55 -24.34 6.10
CA LEU A 220 6.72 -24.18 7.30
C LEU A 220 5.53 -25.15 7.30
N VAL A 221 4.91 -25.42 6.15
CA VAL A 221 3.81 -26.40 6.06
C VAL A 221 4.29 -27.80 6.47
N VAL A 222 5.50 -28.21 6.07
CA VAL A 222 6.08 -29.49 6.47
C VAL A 222 6.34 -29.50 7.98
N ALA A 223 6.88 -28.41 8.53
CA ALA A 223 7.12 -28.26 9.96
C ALA A 223 5.82 -28.34 10.79
N ILE A 224 4.74 -27.71 10.32
CA ILE A 224 3.41 -27.79 10.95
C ILE A 224 2.89 -29.22 10.95
N LEU A 225 2.96 -29.89 9.79
CA LEU A 225 2.38 -31.22 9.59
C LEU A 225 3.12 -32.30 10.40
N ARG A 226 4.45 -32.20 10.53
CA ARG A 226 5.27 -33.11 11.36
C ARG A 226 5.18 -32.82 12.85
N SER A 227 4.79 -31.61 13.26
CA SER A 227 4.82 -31.21 14.67
C SER A 227 3.93 -32.09 15.53
N GLU A 228 4.47 -32.60 16.64
CA GLU A 228 3.76 -33.38 17.65
C GLU A 228 2.86 -32.50 18.53
N GLN A 229 2.96 -31.17 18.41
CA GLN A 229 2.14 -30.22 19.17
C GLN A 229 0.68 -30.16 18.68
N PHE A 230 0.40 -30.73 17.51
CA PHE A 230 -0.93 -30.73 16.90
C PHE A 230 -1.41 -32.16 16.64
N GLU A 231 -2.53 -32.54 17.26
CA GLU A 231 -3.14 -33.85 17.09
C GLU A 231 -4.17 -33.89 15.95
N PRO A 232 -4.40 -35.06 15.31
CA PRO A 232 -3.68 -36.32 15.53
C PRO A 232 -2.32 -36.34 14.80
N GLU A 233 -1.44 -37.25 15.21
CA GLU A 233 -0.20 -37.54 14.48
C GLU A 233 -0.48 -38.06 13.07
N LEU A 234 0.44 -37.77 12.16
CA LEU A 234 0.35 -38.29 10.79
C LEU A 234 0.66 -39.77 10.77
N THR A 235 -0.14 -40.52 10.03
CA THR A 235 0.19 -41.91 9.71
C THR A 235 1.39 -41.97 8.77
N PRO A 236 2.18 -43.07 8.75
CA PRO A 236 3.31 -43.20 7.83
C PRO A 236 2.97 -42.94 6.34
N PRO A 237 1.82 -43.40 5.80
CA PRO A 237 1.41 -43.06 4.44
C PRO A 237 1.15 -41.56 4.21
N GLN A 238 0.64 -40.85 5.23
CA GLN A 238 0.43 -39.40 5.13
C GLN A 238 1.75 -38.63 5.15
N ILE A 239 2.71 -39.08 5.98
CA ILE A 239 4.07 -38.51 6.01
C ILE A 239 4.73 -38.67 4.64
N GLU A 240 4.70 -39.87 4.07
CA GLU A 240 5.26 -40.14 2.73
C GLU A 240 4.57 -39.28 1.66
N ARG A 241 3.24 -39.17 1.71
CA ARG A 241 2.47 -38.34 0.77
C ARG A 241 2.86 -36.86 0.84
N VAL A 242 2.97 -36.29 2.05
CA VAL A 242 3.36 -34.88 2.26
C VAL A 242 4.79 -34.64 1.81
N TYR A 243 5.71 -35.53 2.14
CA TYR A 243 7.11 -35.42 1.74
C TYR A 243 7.27 -35.49 0.21
N ASN A 244 6.60 -36.44 -0.45
CA ASN A 244 6.62 -36.55 -1.91
C ASN A 244 6.01 -35.31 -2.58
N ALA A 245 4.92 -34.77 -2.05
CA ALA A 245 4.30 -33.54 -2.55
C ALA A 245 5.23 -32.31 -2.38
N TRP A 246 5.94 -32.22 -1.26
CA TRP A 246 6.93 -31.16 -1.02
C TRP A 246 8.14 -31.26 -1.96
N VAL A 247 8.65 -32.47 -2.20
CA VAL A 247 9.75 -32.70 -3.15
C VAL A 247 9.30 -32.37 -4.57
N ALA A 248 8.10 -32.80 -4.97
CA ALA A 248 7.53 -32.48 -6.28
C ALA A 248 7.31 -30.97 -6.42
N TRP A 249 6.85 -30.28 -5.37
CA TRP A 249 6.76 -28.83 -5.33
C TRP A 249 8.10 -28.15 -5.56
N ASN A 250 9.14 -28.53 -4.82
CA ASN A 250 10.48 -27.95 -5.02
C ASN A 250 10.98 -28.19 -6.44
N SER A 251 10.79 -29.40 -6.97
CA SER A 251 11.17 -29.75 -8.34
C SER A 251 10.41 -28.94 -9.38
N ALA A 252 9.09 -28.74 -9.21
CA ALA A 252 8.26 -27.94 -10.10
C ALA A 252 8.53 -26.44 -9.98
N VAL A 253 9.01 -25.96 -8.83
CA VAL A 253 9.46 -24.58 -8.68
C VAL A 253 10.80 -24.37 -9.40
N GLU A 254 11.68 -25.37 -9.40
CA GLU A 254 13.01 -25.29 -10.02
C GLU A 254 13.02 -25.60 -11.53
N ASN A 255 12.04 -26.36 -12.02
CA ASN A 255 11.95 -26.79 -13.42
C ASN A 255 10.62 -26.38 -14.07
N GLU A 256 10.65 -26.02 -15.35
CA GLU A 256 9.47 -25.58 -16.12
C GLU A 256 8.63 -26.73 -16.70
N ASP A 257 8.89 -27.98 -16.32
CA ASP A 257 8.22 -29.16 -16.89
C ASP A 257 6.75 -29.29 -16.40
N GLU A 258 5.82 -29.48 -17.33
CA GLU A 258 4.38 -29.60 -17.07
C GLU A 258 4.04 -30.92 -16.34
N GLU A 259 4.78 -32.01 -16.58
CA GLU A 259 4.54 -33.30 -15.91
C GLU A 259 4.86 -33.23 -14.40
N LEU A 260 5.78 -32.36 -13.98
CA LEU A 260 6.14 -32.16 -12.57
C LEU A 260 5.07 -31.36 -11.80
N LYS A 261 4.19 -30.62 -12.48
CA LYS A 261 3.16 -29.78 -11.84
C LYS A 261 2.10 -30.60 -11.11
N GLN A 262 1.67 -31.74 -11.66
CA GLN A 262 0.65 -32.58 -11.05
C GLN A 262 1.06 -33.11 -9.66
N GLY A 263 2.37 -33.35 -9.45
CA GLY A 263 2.89 -33.75 -8.14
C GLY A 263 2.93 -32.61 -7.10
N ALA A 264 2.99 -31.36 -7.57
CA ALA A 264 3.14 -30.16 -6.76
C ALA A 264 1.79 -29.55 -6.30
N GLU A 265 0.69 -29.86 -6.97
CA GLU A 265 -0.67 -29.34 -6.69
C GLU A 265 -1.11 -29.55 -5.24
N MET A 266 -0.88 -30.74 -4.68
CA MET A 266 -1.27 -30.99 -3.29
C MET A 266 -0.56 -30.04 -2.33
N PHE A 267 0.74 -29.81 -2.52
CA PHE A 267 1.51 -28.93 -1.66
C PHE A 267 1.10 -27.47 -1.85
N SER A 268 0.76 -27.07 -3.09
CA SER A 268 0.23 -25.76 -3.40
C SER A 268 -1.07 -25.47 -2.62
N HIS A 269 -1.99 -26.43 -2.59
CA HIS A 269 -3.24 -26.33 -1.82
C HIS A 269 -2.97 -26.24 -0.31
N LEU A 270 -2.00 -26.97 0.23
CA LEU A 270 -1.63 -26.87 1.65
C LEU A 270 -1.08 -25.48 2.01
N LYS A 271 -0.22 -24.89 1.15
CA LYS A 271 0.28 -23.52 1.35
C LYS A 271 -0.87 -22.50 1.25
N GLN A 272 -1.75 -22.65 0.26
CA GLN A 272 -2.92 -21.80 0.09
C GLN A 272 -3.86 -21.88 1.30
N LEU A 273 -4.05 -23.08 1.85
CA LEU A 273 -4.86 -23.29 3.04
C LEU A 273 -4.30 -22.55 4.26
N LEU A 274 -2.99 -22.64 4.49
CA LEU A 274 -2.32 -21.90 5.57
C LEU A 274 -2.53 -20.39 5.42
N LYS A 275 -2.37 -19.84 4.20
CA LYS A 275 -2.59 -18.42 3.90
C LYS A 275 -4.04 -18.01 4.18
N LEU A 276 -5.00 -18.73 3.62
CA LEU A 276 -6.43 -18.44 3.77
C LEU A 276 -6.90 -18.52 5.22
N MET A 277 -6.51 -19.59 5.95
CA MET A 277 -6.86 -19.75 7.36
C MET A 277 -6.23 -18.65 8.22
N THR A 278 -4.99 -18.26 7.96
CA THR A 278 -4.33 -17.15 8.68
C THR A 278 -5.08 -15.84 8.46
N ARG A 279 -5.39 -15.48 7.21
CA ARG A 279 -6.17 -14.27 6.88
C ARG A 279 -7.57 -14.28 7.49
N GLN A 280 -8.23 -15.44 7.48
CA GLN A 280 -9.55 -15.59 8.10
C GLN A 280 -9.48 -15.38 9.63
N ARG A 281 -8.51 -16.01 10.30
CA ARG A 281 -8.27 -15.82 11.73
C ARG A 281 -8.01 -14.35 12.05
N ASP A 282 -7.16 -13.68 11.27
CA ASP A 282 -6.82 -12.27 11.52
C ASP A 282 -8.05 -11.36 11.40
N LYS A 283 -8.89 -11.57 10.37
CA LYS A 283 -10.18 -10.85 10.28
C LYS A 283 -11.11 -11.19 11.45
N ALA A 284 -11.14 -12.44 11.93
CA ALA A 284 -11.94 -12.82 13.09
C ALA A 284 -11.43 -12.18 14.39
N MET A 285 -10.11 -12.08 14.56
CA MET A 285 -9.48 -11.36 15.69
C MET A 285 -9.78 -9.87 15.64
N MET A 286 -9.71 -9.24 14.45
CA MET A 286 -10.14 -7.85 14.28
C MET A 286 -11.61 -7.66 14.66
N ALA A 287 -12.47 -8.58 14.25
CA ALA A 287 -13.90 -8.53 14.59
C ALA A 287 -14.11 -8.63 16.10
N ALA A 288 -13.39 -9.52 16.79
CA ALA A 288 -13.44 -9.63 18.25
C ALA A 288 -12.95 -8.34 18.94
N MET A 289 -11.82 -7.78 18.49
CA MET A 289 -11.24 -6.56 19.04
C MET A 289 -12.21 -5.37 18.94
N ILE A 290 -12.97 -5.25 17.86
CA ILE A 290 -13.94 -4.15 17.67
C ILE A 290 -15.16 -4.28 18.61
N GLU A 291 -15.47 -5.48 19.07
CA GLU A 291 -16.52 -5.70 20.07
C GLU A 291 -16.05 -5.35 21.50
N GLU A 292 -14.73 -5.22 21.73
CA GLU A 292 -14.19 -4.89 23.04
C GLU A 292 -14.50 -3.44 23.47
N PRO A 293 -14.97 -3.22 24.72
CA PRO A 293 -15.25 -1.88 25.23
C PRO A 293 -14.03 -0.93 25.21
N ASN A 294 -12.83 -1.48 25.45
CA ASN A 294 -11.58 -0.71 25.47
C ASN A 294 -11.26 -0.12 24.09
N THR A 295 -11.52 -0.87 23.02
CA THR A 295 -11.31 -0.41 21.64
C THR A 295 -12.20 0.79 21.33
N LEU A 296 -13.48 0.75 21.74
CA LEU A 296 -14.38 1.90 21.57
C LEU A 296 -13.92 3.13 22.35
N GLN A 297 -13.40 2.94 23.57
CA GLN A 297 -12.85 4.02 24.36
C GLN A 297 -11.61 4.62 23.67
N LEU A 298 -10.72 3.78 23.15
CA LEU A 298 -9.57 4.23 22.39
C LEU A 298 -9.98 5.04 21.15
N PHE A 299 -10.99 4.58 20.40
CA PHE A 299 -11.54 5.35 19.27
C PHE A 299 -12.09 6.71 19.70
N ARG A 300 -12.78 6.78 20.84
CA ARG A 300 -13.29 8.04 21.40
C ARG A 300 -12.15 9.00 21.73
N ASP A 301 -11.11 8.51 22.38
CA ASP A 301 -9.95 9.31 22.79
C ASP A 301 -9.17 9.80 21.56
N LEU A 302 -8.93 8.90 20.60
CA LEU A 302 -8.26 9.20 19.33
C LEU A 302 -9.04 10.24 18.50
N PHE A 303 -10.35 10.04 18.36
CA PHE A 303 -11.23 10.99 17.68
C PHE A 303 -11.17 12.36 18.38
N THR A 304 -11.14 12.39 19.71
CA THR A 304 -11.09 13.65 20.46
C THR A 304 -9.81 14.43 20.18
N ILE A 305 -8.66 13.77 20.18
CA ILE A 305 -7.36 14.38 19.90
C ILE A 305 -7.33 15.00 18.50
N PHE A 306 -7.83 14.29 17.47
CA PHE A 306 -7.73 14.73 16.09
C PHE A 306 -8.85 15.69 15.65
N TYR A 307 -10.06 15.55 16.18
CA TYR A 307 -11.21 16.34 15.74
C TYR A 307 -11.40 17.64 16.52
N GLU A 308 -10.80 17.79 17.71
CA GLU A 308 -10.91 19.03 18.48
C GLU A 308 -10.42 20.28 17.69
N PRO A 309 -9.26 20.25 17.00
CA PRO A 309 -8.82 21.38 16.18
C PRO A 309 -9.75 21.64 14.97
N LEU A 310 -10.26 20.58 14.34
CA LEU A 310 -11.11 20.67 13.15
C LEU A 310 -12.48 21.29 13.45
N ILE A 311 -13.09 20.96 14.58
CA ILE A 311 -14.42 21.50 14.95
C ILE A 311 -14.38 23.01 15.21
N ARG A 312 -13.25 23.53 15.70
CA ARG A 312 -13.07 24.98 15.86
C ARG A 312 -13.14 25.71 14.52
N VAL A 313 -12.75 25.05 13.42
CA VAL A 313 -12.83 25.56 12.04
C VAL A 313 -14.22 25.30 11.43
N TYR A 314 -14.84 24.17 11.74
CA TYR A 314 -16.19 23.82 11.24
C TYR A 314 -17.31 24.67 11.82
N LYS A 315 -17.09 25.36 12.93
CA LYS A 315 -18.04 26.33 13.49
C LYS A 315 -18.21 27.57 12.60
N SER A 316 -17.12 27.99 11.97
CA SER A 316 -17.03 29.24 11.22
C SER A 316 -17.30 29.01 9.73
N ALA A 317 -16.92 27.85 9.20
CA ALA A 317 -17.29 27.40 7.85
C ALA A 317 -18.69 26.75 7.84
N ASN A 318 -19.47 26.86 6.76
CA ASN A 318 -20.83 26.29 6.63
C ASN A 318 -20.79 24.76 6.36
N VAL A 319 -19.92 24.04 7.09
CA VAL A 319 -19.49 22.65 6.82
C VAL A 319 -20.62 21.62 6.96
N TYR A 320 -21.69 21.94 7.68
CA TYR A 320 -22.83 21.02 7.77
C TYR A 320 -23.49 20.78 6.41
N SER A 321 -23.41 21.75 5.47
CA SER A 321 -23.94 21.59 4.12
C SER A 321 -23.10 20.62 3.30
N SER A 322 -21.78 20.62 3.50
CA SER A 322 -20.81 19.73 2.85
C SER A 322 -21.07 18.25 3.10
N ILE A 323 -21.68 17.88 4.24
CA ILE A 323 -22.12 16.49 4.49
C ILE A 323 -23.18 16.06 3.46
N THR A 324 -24.10 16.97 3.12
CA THR A 324 -25.14 16.68 2.12
C THR A 324 -24.53 16.63 0.72
N ASP A 325 -23.57 17.49 0.43
CA ASP A 325 -22.89 17.50 -0.86
C ASP A 325 -22.06 16.22 -1.06
N PHE A 326 -21.36 15.76 -0.02
CA PHE A 326 -20.67 14.47 -0.03
C PHE A 326 -21.65 13.30 -0.21
N ALA A 327 -22.79 13.30 0.50
CA ALA A 327 -23.79 12.25 0.35
C ALA A 327 -24.30 12.17 -1.10
N ARG A 328 -24.58 13.32 -1.74
CA ARG A 328 -24.96 13.38 -3.16
C ARG A 328 -23.86 12.89 -4.10
N PHE A 329 -22.61 13.27 -3.84
CA PHE A 329 -21.47 12.77 -4.61
C PHE A 329 -21.39 11.24 -4.52
N ALA A 330 -21.50 10.67 -3.32
CA ALA A 330 -21.47 9.23 -3.11
C ALA A 330 -22.66 8.52 -3.80
N ASP A 331 -23.88 9.07 -3.70
CA ASP A 331 -25.05 8.56 -4.43
C ASP A 331 -24.81 8.53 -5.95
N ASP A 332 -24.27 9.63 -6.51
CA ASP A 332 -23.99 9.73 -7.94
C ASP A 332 -22.82 8.83 -8.36
N ALA A 333 -21.79 8.69 -7.53
CA ALA A 333 -20.68 7.78 -7.77
C ALA A 333 -21.16 6.32 -7.82
N ILE A 334 -22.01 5.91 -6.87
CA ILE A 334 -22.64 4.60 -6.87
C ILE A 334 -23.44 4.37 -8.15
N LYS A 335 -24.26 5.35 -8.57
CA LYS A 335 -25.02 5.24 -9.82
C LYS A 335 -24.11 5.14 -11.05
N THR A 336 -23.05 5.95 -11.11
CA THR A 336 -22.08 5.90 -12.23
C THR A 336 -21.44 4.53 -12.34
N VAL A 337 -20.98 3.95 -11.22
CA VAL A 337 -20.41 2.60 -11.20
C VAL A 337 -21.45 1.55 -11.57
N GLU A 338 -22.68 1.62 -11.05
CA GLU A 338 -23.75 0.67 -11.41
C GLU A 338 -24.12 0.72 -12.90
N ILE A 339 -24.17 1.92 -13.48
CA ILE A 339 -24.43 2.10 -14.90
C ILE A 339 -23.28 1.50 -15.71
N ALA A 340 -22.04 1.78 -15.33
CA ALA A 340 -20.87 1.23 -16.00
C ALA A 340 -20.80 -0.31 -15.90
N GLN A 341 -21.19 -0.90 -14.76
CA GLN A 341 -21.29 -2.36 -14.59
C GLN A 341 -22.42 -3.00 -15.41
N ARG A 342 -23.49 -2.24 -15.71
CA ARG A 342 -24.66 -2.73 -16.46
C ARG A 342 -24.56 -2.50 -17.96
N GLN A 343 -23.74 -1.54 -18.40
CA GLN A 343 -23.47 -1.35 -19.81
C GLN A 343 -22.81 -2.63 -20.35
N ASP A 344 -23.37 -3.17 -21.45
CA ASP A 344 -22.77 -4.30 -22.14
C ASP A 344 -21.31 -3.98 -22.50
N VAL A 345 -20.49 -5.02 -22.58
CA VAL A 345 -19.01 -5.03 -22.82
C VAL A 345 -18.63 -4.49 -24.23
N SER A 346 -19.54 -3.73 -24.85
CA SER A 346 -19.43 -3.01 -26.12
C SER A 346 -19.51 -1.49 -25.92
N ALA A 347 -19.60 -1.01 -24.68
CA ALA A 347 -19.53 0.42 -24.38
C ALA A 347 -18.14 0.96 -24.76
N ASP A 348 -18.11 2.05 -25.53
CA ASP A 348 -16.88 2.74 -25.90
C ASP A 348 -16.10 3.13 -24.62
N PRO A 349 -14.85 2.66 -24.43
CA PRO A 349 -14.05 2.99 -23.25
C PRO A 349 -13.94 4.50 -23.01
N ASN A 350 -13.97 5.32 -24.07
CA ASN A 350 -13.99 6.78 -23.94
C ASN A 350 -15.24 7.28 -23.21
N GLN A 351 -16.40 6.66 -23.44
CA GLN A 351 -17.66 7.04 -22.78
C GLN A 351 -17.62 6.66 -21.29
N THR A 352 -17.08 5.49 -20.97
CA THR A 352 -16.88 5.07 -19.58
C THR A 352 -15.95 6.04 -18.86
N VAL A 353 -14.76 6.32 -19.41
CA VAL A 353 -13.81 7.34 -18.88
C VAL A 353 -14.51 8.68 -18.65
N GLN A 354 -15.23 9.15 -19.68
CA GLN A 354 -15.89 10.45 -19.62
C GLN A 354 -16.95 10.49 -18.53
N SER A 355 -17.70 9.40 -18.30
CA SER A 355 -18.73 9.35 -17.26
C SER A 355 -18.18 9.53 -15.83
N PHE A 356 -16.96 9.04 -15.55
CA PHE A 356 -16.29 9.26 -14.26
C PHE A 356 -15.72 10.68 -14.15
N ILE A 357 -15.17 11.22 -15.25
CA ILE A 357 -14.71 12.62 -15.26
C ILE A 357 -15.89 13.57 -15.07
N ASP A 358 -17.02 13.33 -15.72
CA ASP A 358 -18.25 14.12 -15.60
C ASP A 358 -18.88 14.01 -14.20
N LEU A 359 -18.75 12.85 -13.54
CA LEU A 359 -19.09 12.69 -12.13
C LEU A 359 -18.25 13.65 -11.27
N CYS A 360 -16.93 13.63 -11.42
CA CYS A 360 -16.05 14.49 -10.65
C CYS A 360 -16.29 15.98 -10.98
N ALA A 361 -16.47 16.34 -12.25
CA ALA A 361 -16.79 17.71 -12.69
C ALA A 361 -18.07 18.26 -12.05
N ARG A 362 -19.14 17.45 -11.95
CA ARG A 362 -20.41 17.86 -11.32
C ARG A 362 -20.26 18.23 -9.85
N HIS A 363 -19.28 17.65 -9.16
CA HIS A 363 -19.11 17.80 -7.71
C HIS A 363 -17.86 18.60 -7.32
N GLU A 364 -16.97 18.95 -8.27
CA GLU A 364 -15.72 19.67 -8.01
C GLU A 364 -15.94 21.04 -7.36
N HIS A 365 -17.01 21.74 -7.75
CA HIS A 365 -17.37 23.02 -7.15
C HIS A 365 -17.75 22.88 -5.68
N ASN A 366 -18.46 21.81 -5.29
CA ASN A 366 -18.83 21.56 -3.90
C ASN A 366 -17.60 21.25 -3.05
N LEU A 367 -16.66 20.47 -3.59
CA LEU A 367 -15.39 20.18 -2.94
C LEU A 367 -14.55 21.45 -2.78
N TYR A 368 -14.41 22.24 -3.85
CA TYR A 368 -13.68 23.50 -3.80
C TYR A 368 -14.29 24.47 -2.80
N LYS A 369 -15.62 24.61 -2.80
CA LYS A 369 -16.36 25.42 -1.82
C LYS A 369 -16.07 24.97 -0.39
N PHE A 370 -16.09 23.66 -0.12
CA PHE A 370 -15.74 23.13 1.21
C PHE A 370 -14.32 23.52 1.60
N ILE A 371 -13.33 23.34 0.71
CA ILE A 371 -11.93 23.71 0.96
C ILE A 371 -11.79 25.22 1.21
N HIS A 372 -12.45 26.05 0.39
CA HIS A 372 -12.46 27.51 0.51
C HIS A 372 -13.09 27.96 1.84
N GLU A 373 -14.26 27.43 2.20
CA GLU A 373 -14.94 27.75 3.44
C GLU A 373 -14.08 27.36 4.65
N VAL A 374 -13.55 26.14 4.67
CA VAL A 374 -12.67 25.67 5.75
C VAL A 374 -11.41 26.54 5.87
N HIS A 375 -10.81 26.95 4.76
CA HIS A 375 -9.60 27.77 4.78
C HIS A 375 -9.86 29.23 5.18
N THR A 376 -10.95 29.84 4.72
CA THR A 376 -11.30 31.24 5.07
C THR A 376 -11.66 31.42 6.53
N HIS A 377 -12.13 30.35 7.17
CA HIS A 377 -12.65 30.33 8.52
C HIS A 377 -11.73 29.63 9.52
N ASP A 378 -10.52 29.28 9.09
CA ASP A 378 -9.52 28.67 9.96
C ASP A 378 -9.00 29.67 11.00
N ASN A 379 -8.63 29.17 12.19
CA ASN A 379 -7.97 29.98 13.20
C ASN A 379 -6.44 29.96 13.00
N GLY A 380 -5.98 30.03 11.74
CA GLY A 380 -4.56 29.92 11.38
C GLY A 380 -3.99 28.48 11.40
N LEU A 381 -4.86 27.46 11.49
CA LEU A 381 -4.46 26.05 11.48
C LEU A 381 -3.76 25.67 10.17
N PHE A 382 -4.36 26.02 9.03
CA PHE A 382 -3.78 25.73 7.71
C PHE A 382 -2.54 26.59 7.49
N THR A 383 -2.54 27.84 7.97
CA THR A 383 -1.32 28.67 7.90
C THR A 383 -0.17 28.03 8.68
N ALA A 384 -0.43 27.48 9.87
CA ALA A 384 0.58 26.80 10.68
C ALA A 384 1.04 25.48 10.02
N LEU A 385 0.10 24.68 9.49
CA LEU A 385 0.41 23.44 8.78
C LEU A 385 1.25 23.72 7.53
N MET A 386 0.89 24.73 6.74
CA MET A 386 1.63 25.09 5.53
C MET A 386 3.00 25.65 5.89
N SER A 387 3.11 26.50 6.91
CA SER A 387 4.40 26.99 7.42
C SER A 387 5.29 25.85 7.92
N TRP A 388 4.69 24.83 8.53
CA TRP A 388 5.41 23.62 8.94
C TRP A 388 5.92 22.81 7.75
N ILE A 389 5.07 22.55 6.75
CA ILE A 389 5.47 21.86 5.51
C ILE A 389 6.54 22.66 4.76
N GLU A 390 6.33 23.97 4.57
CA GLU A 390 7.31 24.86 3.95
C GLU A 390 8.61 24.94 4.76
N GLY A 391 8.54 24.83 6.08
CA GLY A 391 9.71 24.71 6.95
C GLY A 391 10.51 23.43 6.67
N ILE A 392 9.83 22.31 6.43
CA ILE A 392 10.48 21.06 6.00
C ILE A 392 11.11 21.25 4.61
N LEU A 393 10.37 21.82 3.66
CA LEU A 393 10.87 22.06 2.30
C LEU A 393 12.08 23.01 2.30
N GLU A 394 12.03 24.07 3.10
CA GLU A 394 13.14 25.02 3.25
C GLU A 394 14.35 24.38 3.93
N PHE A 395 14.12 23.56 4.96
CA PHE A 395 15.18 22.79 5.61
C PHE A 395 15.85 21.82 4.65
N LEU A 396 15.08 21.08 3.84
CA LEU A 396 15.63 20.18 2.83
C LEU A 396 16.47 20.91 1.78
N ARG A 397 16.06 22.14 1.41
CA ARG A 397 16.76 22.94 0.40
C ARG A 397 18.00 23.67 0.92
N LYS A 398 17.93 24.25 2.12
CA LYS A 398 18.94 25.18 2.65
C LYS A 398 19.70 24.65 3.86
N GLY A 399 19.23 23.56 4.47
CA GLY A 399 19.73 23.05 5.73
C GLY A 399 19.22 23.85 6.95
N PRO A 400 19.92 23.75 8.09
CA PRO A 400 19.54 24.40 9.35
C PRO A 400 19.45 25.92 9.24
N ARG A 401 18.49 26.54 9.94
CA ARG A 401 18.26 28.01 9.90
C ARG A 401 19.45 28.83 10.40
N SER A 402 20.22 28.27 11.32
CA SER A 402 21.47 28.86 11.84
C SER A 402 22.52 29.11 10.74
N GLY A 403 22.35 28.48 9.57
CA GLY A 403 23.40 28.40 8.54
C GLY A 403 24.62 27.61 9.01
N GLY A 404 24.52 26.97 10.18
CA GLY A 404 25.56 26.16 10.79
C GLY A 404 25.92 25.01 9.88
N ARG A 405 27.22 24.86 9.63
CA ARG A 405 27.77 23.75 8.87
C ARG A 405 28.45 22.80 9.83
N LEU A 406 28.25 21.52 9.60
CA LEU A 406 28.98 20.50 10.34
C LEU A 406 30.41 20.45 9.82
N ASP A 407 31.37 20.91 10.63
CA ASP A 407 32.79 20.84 10.29
C ASP A 407 33.40 19.51 10.77
N MET A 408 33.47 18.55 9.84
CA MET A 408 34.07 17.24 10.09
C MET A 408 35.54 17.33 10.51
N ASN A 409 36.28 18.36 10.07
CA ASN A 409 37.68 18.53 10.45
C ASN A 409 37.79 18.97 11.92
N ALA A 410 36.90 19.85 12.37
CA ALA A 410 36.87 20.29 13.76
C ALA A 410 36.54 19.12 14.72
N ILE A 411 35.62 18.23 14.33
CA ILE A 411 35.30 17.00 15.09
C ILE A 411 36.55 16.13 15.24
N LEU A 412 37.27 15.90 14.13
CA LEU A 412 38.48 15.09 14.15
C LEU A 412 39.59 15.72 14.99
N GLN A 413 39.85 17.02 14.83
CA GLN A 413 40.88 17.72 15.60
C GLN A 413 40.59 17.71 17.09
N GLY A 414 39.35 17.98 17.50
CA GLY A 414 38.96 17.93 18.91
C GLY A 414 39.15 16.53 19.53
N ALA A 415 38.88 15.47 18.77
CA ALA A 415 39.10 14.10 19.25
C ALA A 415 40.59 13.73 19.34
N LEU A 416 41.43 14.27 18.45
CA LEU A 416 42.89 14.11 18.50
C LEU A 416 43.50 14.83 19.69
N ASP A 417 43.07 16.07 19.96
CA ASP A 417 43.56 16.87 21.08
C ASP A 417 43.24 16.24 22.45
N LEU A 418 42.10 15.55 22.54
CA LEU A 418 41.68 14.80 23.73
C LEU A 418 42.32 13.40 23.83
N GLY A 419 43.09 12.97 22.82
CA GLY A 419 43.65 11.62 22.74
C GLY A 419 42.57 10.52 22.67
N ALA A 420 41.36 10.85 22.23
CA ALA A 420 40.24 9.92 22.14
C ALA A 420 40.34 8.99 20.93
N VAL A 421 41.06 9.42 19.89
CA VAL A 421 41.29 8.66 18.66
C VAL A 421 42.76 8.68 18.23
N ASP A 422 43.18 7.62 17.55
CA ASP A 422 44.48 7.56 16.87
C ASP A 422 44.38 8.05 15.42
N ARG A 423 45.20 9.03 15.05
CA ARG A 423 45.19 9.64 13.71
C ARG A 423 45.48 8.65 12.58
N GLU A 424 46.44 7.75 12.77
CA GLU A 424 46.86 6.81 11.73
C GLU A 424 45.79 5.74 11.50
N ILE A 425 45.17 5.27 12.59
CA ILE A 425 44.08 4.30 12.53
C ILE A 425 42.83 4.94 11.88
N VAL A 426 42.47 6.16 12.26
CA VAL A 426 41.33 6.88 11.65
C VAL A 426 41.54 7.07 10.15
N ILE A 427 42.72 7.51 9.72
CA ILE A 427 43.01 7.68 8.27
C ILE A 427 42.90 6.33 7.55
N THR A 428 43.43 5.25 8.14
CA THR A 428 43.36 3.91 7.56
C THR A 428 41.93 3.41 7.41
N GLU A 429 41.09 3.60 8.45
CA GLU A 429 39.67 3.24 8.42
C GLU A 429 38.89 4.09 7.40
N VAL A 430 39.15 5.39 7.33
CA VAL A 430 38.52 6.30 6.35
C VAL A 430 38.94 5.93 4.92
N ASP A 431 40.21 5.66 4.66
CA ASP A 431 40.69 5.22 3.34
C ASP A 431 40.09 3.87 2.94
N ALA A 432 39.90 2.95 3.90
CA ALA A 432 39.21 1.69 3.66
C ALA A 432 37.73 1.92 3.30
N LEU A 433 37.04 2.84 3.99
CA LEU A 433 35.68 3.24 3.67
C LEU A 433 35.58 3.91 2.29
N ILE A 434 36.53 4.77 1.92
CA ILE A 434 36.58 5.41 0.59
C ILE A 434 36.76 4.35 -0.49
N LYS A 435 37.74 3.45 -0.34
CA LYS A 435 37.96 2.35 -1.29
C LYS A 435 36.74 1.45 -1.42
N TRP A 436 36.09 1.14 -0.30
CA TRP A 436 34.84 0.40 -0.29
C TRP A 436 33.74 1.14 -1.04
N GLN A 437 33.56 2.44 -0.81
CA GLN A 437 32.58 3.27 -1.51
C GLN A 437 32.87 3.37 -3.02
N GLU A 438 34.12 3.55 -3.42
CA GLU A 438 34.52 3.56 -4.83
C GLU A 438 34.25 2.21 -5.50
N ALA A 439 34.59 1.10 -4.82
CA ALA A 439 34.30 -0.24 -5.30
C ALA A 439 32.80 -0.47 -5.41
N ARG A 440 32.01 0.00 -4.42
CA ARG A 440 30.55 -0.12 -4.39
C ARG A 440 29.92 0.67 -5.54
N LYS A 441 30.33 1.92 -5.73
CA LYS A 441 29.88 2.78 -6.85
C LYS A 441 30.23 2.19 -8.21
N LYS A 442 31.44 1.65 -8.35
CA LYS A 442 31.87 0.98 -9.58
C LYS A 442 31.03 -0.28 -9.84
N TRP A 443 30.85 -1.12 -8.83
CA TRP A 443 30.03 -2.32 -8.93
C TRP A 443 28.58 -2.00 -9.33
N HIS A 444 27.96 -0.99 -8.71
CA HIS A 444 26.63 -0.52 -9.10
C HIS A 444 26.60 0.05 -10.52
N SER A 445 27.55 0.92 -10.89
CA SER A 445 27.62 1.48 -12.25
C SER A 445 27.77 0.39 -13.31
N ASP A 446 28.61 -0.62 -13.05
CA ASP A 446 28.78 -1.78 -13.92
C ASP A 446 27.46 -2.59 -14.01
N LYS A 447 26.72 -2.75 -12.91
CA LYS A 447 25.38 -3.37 -12.92
C LYS A 447 24.35 -2.57 -13.68
N THR A 448 24.25 -1.26 -13.47
CA THR A 448 23.34 -0.39 -14.21
C THR A 448 23.65 -0.44 -15.70
N ARG A 449 24.93 -0.41 -16.09
CA ARG A 449 25.35 -0.55 -17.49
C ARG A 449 24.99 -1.93 -18.07
N GLN A 450 25.15 -3.01 -17.30
CA GLN A 450 24.74 -4.35 -17.72
C GLN A 450 23.22 -4.45 -17.89
N LYS A 451 22.44 -3.85 -16.99
CA LYS A 451 20.97 -3.79 -17.07
C LYS A 451 20.52 -3.02 -18.32
N MET A 452 21.07 -1.82 -18.55
CA MET A 452 20.78 -1.01 -19.75
C MET A 452 21.19 -1.73 -21.04
N ALA A 453 22.30 -2.48 -21.03
CA ALA A 453 22.72 -3.26 -22.19
C ALA A 453 21.83 -4.50 -22.44
N ALA A 454 21.27 -5.11 -21.38
CA ALA A 454 20.33 -6.22 -21.49
C ALA A 454 18.93 -5.76 -21.92
N GLU A 455 18.45 -4.63 -21.40
CA GLU A 455 17.14 -4.04 -21.73
C GLU A 455 17.11 -3.45 -23.15
N GLY A 456 18.25 -3.17 -23.77
CA GLY A 456 18.37 -2.76 -25.19
C GLY A 456 17.89 -3.80 -26.22
N THR A 457 17.39 -4.97 -25.80
CA THR A 457 16.87 -6.03 -26.69
C THR A 457 15.47 -6.55 -26.32
N GLY A 458 14.79 -5.97 -25.33
CA GLY A 458 13.45 -6.39 -24.90
C GLY A 458 12.57 -5.18 -24.60
N SER A 459 11.39 -5.13 -25.22
CA SER A 459 10.39 -4.07 -25.05
C SER A 459 10.19 -3.70 -23.58
N GLY A 460 10.24 -2.40 -23.29
CA GLY A 460 10.25 -1.82 -21.95
C GLY A 460 9.05 -2.24 -21.09
N ASN A 461 9.30 -3.19 -20.19
CA ASN A 461 8.47 -3.48 -19.04
C ASN A 461 9.35 -3.36 -17.78
N SER A 462 9.81 -2.15 -17.49
CA SER A 462 10.12 -1.78 -16.12
C SER A 462 8.79 -1.49 -15.44
N SER A 463 8.28 -2.46 -14.70
CA SER A 463 7.16 -2.32 -13.78
C SER A 463 7.57 -1.46 -12.58
N GLU A 464 7.95 -0.20 -12.82
CA GLU A 464 7.87 0.91 -11.87
C GLU A 464 6.45 1.51 -11.89
N ALA A 465 5.45 0.63 -12.00
CA ALA A 465 4.05 0.94 -11.82
C ALA A 465 3.63 0.51 -10.41
N ALA A 466 4.45 0.80 -9.41
CA ALA A 466 3.98 0.89 -8.04
C ALA A 466 3.34 2.29 -7.90
N THR A 467 2.01 2.33 -7.96
CA THR A 467 1.09 3.41 -7.53
C THR A 467 1.33 4.87 -8.00
N GLY A 468 2.33 5.13 -8.84
CA GLY A 468 2.73 6.47 -9.27
C GLY A 468 1.93 6.99 -10.46
N MET A 469 0.86 7.75 -10.17
CA MET A 469 0.12 8.53 -11.15
C MET A 469 1.04 9.40 -12.03
N PRO A 470 0.81 9.49 -13.36
CA PRO A 470 1.54 10.42 -14.21
C PRO A 470 1.27 11.86 -13.72
N GLY A 471 2.31 12.61 -13.38
CA GLY A 471 2.14 14.01 -12.95
C GLY A 471 2.22 14.26 -11.43
N ALA A 472 2.45 13.25 -10.58
CA ALA A 472 2.67 13.43 -9.13
C ALA A 472 4.12 13.31 -8.60
N ASN A 473 5.07 12.74 -9.35
CA ASN A 473 6.42 12.45 -8.83
C ASN A 473 7.34 13.68 -8.72
N PHE A 474 7.68 14.09 -7.48
CA PHE A 474 8.76 15.04 -7.20
C PHE A 474 10.14 14.39 -7.47
N ARG A 475 11.09 15.18 -7.99
CA ARG A 475 12.47 14.71 -8.19
C ARG A 475 13.38 15.16 -7.05
N SER A 476 14.40 14.36 -6.76
CA SER A 476 15.52 14.69 -5.86
C SER A 476 16.11 16.07 -6.16
N SER A 477 16.30 16.35 -7.44
CA SER A 477 16.81 17.62 -7.95
C SER A 477 15.95 18.82 -7.57
N ASP A 478 14.65 18.63 -7.41
CA ASP A 478 13.73 19.73 -7.06
C ASP A 478 14.07 20.29 -5.67
N PHE A 479 14.64 19.47 -4.79
CA PHE A 479 15.06 19.87 -3.43
C PHE A 479 16.53 20.32 -3.36
N GLY A 480 17.21 20.50 -4.49
CA GLY A 480 18.63 20.85 -4.53
C GLY A 480 19.56 19.71 -4.09
N LEU A 481 19.03 18.49 -4.04
CA LEU A 481 19.79 17.29 -3.72
C LEU A 481 20.26 16.65 -5.03
N HIS A 482 21.55 16.35 -5.13
CA HIS A 482 22.05 15.64 -6.29
C HIS A 482 21.47 14.23 -6.29
N GLU A 483 20.93 13.82 -7.44
CA GLU A 483 20.33 12.51 -7.62
C GLU A 483 21.32 11.38 -7.29
N THR A 484 22.61 11.60 -7.50
CA THR A 484 23.70 10.69 -7.12
C THR A 484 23.87 10.52 -5.61
N ASP A 485 23.56 11.54 -4.81
CA ASP A 485 23.73 11.52 -3.36
C ASP A 485 22.52 10.87 -2.68
N LEU A 486 21.34 11.02 -3.29
CA LEU A 486 20.11 10.33 -2.89
C LEU A 486 20.03 8.90 -3.43
N MET A 487 20.71 8.59 -4.55
CA MET A 487 20.87 7.21 -4.98
C MET A 487 21.49 6.39 -3.84
N ASP A 488 22.54 6.88 -3.17
CA ASP A 488 23.17 6.14 -2.06
C ASP A 488 22.21 5.87 -0.87
N LEU A 489 21.18 6.70 -0.66
CA LEU A 489 20.14 6.51 0.37
C LEU A 489 18.98 5.62 -0.12
N ARG A 490 18.53 5.81 -1.37
CA ARG A 490 17.54 4.92 -2.02
C ARG A 490 18.08 3.51 -2.21
N ILE A 491 19.38 3.36 -2.38
CA ILE A 491 20.04 2.05 -2.53
C ILE A 491 19.95 1.21 -1.25
N SER A 492 19.85 1.83 -0.05
CA SER A 492 19.56 1.06 1.18
C SER A 492 18.08 0.76 1.34
N ASP A 493 17.20 1.65 0.89
CA ASP A 493 15.74 1.50 1.03
C ASP A 493 15.14 0.59 -0.07
N ASP A 494 15.66 0.57 -1.31
CA ASP A 494 15.27 -0.34 -2.39
C ASP A 494 15.54 -1.83 -2.05
N GLU A 495 16.37 -2.11 -1.04
CA GLU A 495 16.57 -3.47 -0.51
C GLU A 495 15.46 -3.89 0.47
N ASP A 496 14.71 -2.94 1.04
CA ASP A 496 13.65 -3.16 2.03
C ASP A 496 12.22 -2.84 1.47
N ASP A 497 12.08 -1.90 0.53
CA ASP A 497 10.79 -1.39 0.01
C ASP A 497 10.17 -2.25 -1.12
N LEU A 498 10.94 -3.14 -1.75
CA LEU A 498 10.42 -4.07 -2.78
C LEU A 498 9.49 -5.15 -2.21
N ASP A 499 9.38 -5.26 -0.88
CA ASP A 499 8.48 -6.19 -0.20
C ASP A 499 7.08 -5.59 0.04
N SER A 500 6.92 -4.26 0.04
CA SER A 500 5.64 -3.57 0.37
C SER A 500 4.64 -3.55 -0.79
N ASP A 501 5.09 -3.13 -1.98
CA ASP A 501 4.18 -2.77 -3.08
C ASP A 501 3.83 -3.94 -4.02
N GLU A 502 4.43 -5.12 -3.80
CA GLU A 502 4.25 -6.30 -4.66
C GLU A 502 3.44 -7.45 -4.02
N GLU A 503 3.07 -7.36 -2.74
CA GLU A 503 2.18 -8.34 -2.09
C GLU A 503 0.81 -8.42 -2.80
N ASP A 504 0.31 -7.29 -3.30
CA ASP A 504 -0.98 -7.21 -4.02
C ASP A 504 -0.94 -7.97 -5.36
N VAL A 505 0.20 -8.04 -6.05
CA VAL A 505 0.34 -8.78 -7.32
C VAL A 505 0.52 -10.28 -7.11
N GLU A 506 0.99 -10.70 -5.92
CA GLU A 506 1.13 -12.13 -5.58
C GLU A 506 -0.21 -12.81 -5.24
N ASP A 507 -1.26 -12.04 -4.94
CA ASP A 507 -2.60 -12.57 -4.66
C ASP A 507 -3.33 -13.08 -5.92
N ASP A 508 -3.01 -12.54 -7.10
CA ASP A 508 -3.65 -12.91 -8.38
C ASP A 508 -2.94 -14.05 -9.12
N LEU A 509 -1.73 -14.43 -8.69
CA LEU A 509 -0.95 -15.51 -9.30
C LEU A 509 -1.33 -16.88 -8.73
N ASP A 510 -1.25 -17.92 -9.56
CA ASP A 510 -1.32 -19.29 -9.05
C ASP A 510 -0.17 -19.53 -8.05
N PRO A 511 -0.36 -20.37 -7.01
CA PRO A 511 0.63 -20.51 -5.94
C PRO A 511 2.02 -20.92 -6.44
N LEU A 512 2.10 -21.70 -7.52
CA LEU A 512 3.38 -22.17 -8.07
C LEU A 512 4.10 -21.03 -8.79
N SER A 513 3.38 -20.24 -9.59
CA SER A 513 3.89 -19.04 -10.25
C SER A 513 4.32 -17.98 -9.24
N ALA A 514 3.54 -17.79 -8.17
CA ALA A 514 3.90 -16.91 -7.05
C ALA A 514 5.19 -17.38 -6.36
N GLU A 515 5.31 -18.67 -6.03
CA GLU A 515 6.53 -19.22 -5.41
C GLU A 515 7.74 -19.20 -6.35
N ARG A 516 7.57 -19.50 -7.65
CA ARG A 516 8.62 -19.36 -8.67
C ARG A 516 9.11 -17.93 -8.74
N ARG A 517 8.19 -16.96 -8.77
CA ARG A 517 8.52 -15.53 -8.74
C ARG A 517 9.26 -15.19 -7.45
N ARG A 518 8.80 -15.65 -6.29
CA ARG A 518 9.45 -15.42 -4.98
C ARG A 518 10.85 -16.01 -4.91
N ARG A 519 11.07 -17.25 -5.36
CA ARG A 519 12.40 -17.88 -5.38
C ARG A 519 13.30 -17.26 -6.43
N ARG A 520 12.78 -16.91 -7.59
CA ARG A 520 13.51 -16.15 -8.61
C ARG A 520 13.90 -14.78 -8.08
N LYS A 521 13.03 -14.07 -7.35
CA LYS A 521 13.36 -12.82 -6.65
C LYS A 521 14.44 -13.05 -5.59
N ALA A 522 14.35 -14.09 -4.78
CA ALA A 522 15.37 -14.40 -3.78
C ALA A 522 16.73 -14.73 -4.42
N GLN A 523 16.72 -15.53 -5.49
CA GLN A 523 17.93 -15.81 -6.29
C GLN A 523 18.44 -14.55 -6.99
N ASP A 524 17.55 -13.73 -7.53
CA ASP A 524 17.90 -12.46 -8.15
C ASP A 524 18.42 -11.48 -7.10
N ARG A 525 17.94 -11.49 -5.86
CA ARG A 525 18.48 -10.70 -4.73
C ARG A 525 19.88 -11.17 -4.39
N LEU A 526 20.11 -12.49 -4.29
CA LEU A 526 21.43 -13.07 -4.08
C LEU A 526 22.38 -12.81 -5.26
N ARG A 527 21.89 -12.83 -6.50
CA ARG A 527 22.65 -12.43 -7.70
C ARG A 527 22.86 -10.92 -7.75
N ARG A 528 21.92 -10.14 -7.24
CA ARG A 528 21.94 -8.68 -7.14
C ARG A 528 22.94 -8.23 -6.08
N SER A 529 23.16 -8.96 -5.00
CA SER A 529 24.24 -8.72 -4.04
C SER A 529 25.54 -9.48 -4.37
N ALA A 530 25.54 -10.36 -5.38
CA ALA A 530 26.76 -11.07 -5.79
C ALA A 530 27.84 -10.09 -6.28
N GLY A 531 29.03 -10.21 -5.69
CA GLY A 531 30.18 -9.34 -5.96
C GLY A 531 30.08 -7.96 -5.30
N GLU A 532 29.08 -7.74 -4.45
CA GLU A 532 28.97 -6.52 -3.65
C GLU A 532 30.19 -6.39 -2.72
N PRO A 533 30.88 -5.24 -2.74
CA PRO A 533 32.02 -5.03 -1.86
C PRO A 533 31.60 -5.07 -0.39
N VAL A 534 32.29 -5.91 0.39
CA VAL A 534 32.04 -6.04 1.84
C VAL A 534 32.50 -4.77 2.55
N LYS A 535 31.61 -4.21 3.38
CA LYS A 535 31.92 -3.01 4.17
C LYS A 535 33.02 -3.34 5.20
N PRO A 536 34.10 -2.55 5.28
CA PRO A 536 35.16 -2.78 6.24
C PRO A 536 34.66 -2.54 7.67
N GLU A 537 35.16 -3.32 8.63
CA GLU A 537 34.95 -3.04 10.05
C GLU A 537 35.67 -1.75 10.43
N VAL A 538 34.98 -0.85 11.12
CA VAL A 538 35.53 0.39 11.66
C VAL A 538 35.26 0.46 13.16
N LYS A 539 36.27 0.84 13.94
CA LYS A 539 36.19 0.93 15.40
C LYS A 539 36.63 2.30 15.89
N GLU A 540 37.68 2.85 15.29
CA GLU A 540 38.26 4.13 15.71
C GLU A 540 37.39 5.32 15.29
N VAL A 541 36.90 5.31 14.04
CA VAL A 541 35.99 6.35 13.52
C VAL A 541 34.69 6.41 14.33
N LEU A 542 34.20 5.26 14.84
CA LEU A 542 32.97 5.21 15.63
C LEU A 542 33.10 5.92 16.98
N LYS A 543 34.31 6.12 17.50
CA LYS A 543 34.54 6.90 18.73
C LYS A 543 34.17 8.38 18.55
N LEU A 544 34.16 8.89 17.31
CA LEU A 544 33.75 10.26 16.98
C LEU A 544 32.23 10.47 17.09
N ARG A 545 31.44 9.40 17.27
CA ARG A 545 29.97 9.44 17.24
C ARG A 545 29.38 10.42 18.26
N GLU A 546 29.87 10.41 19.49
CA GLU A 546 29.35 11.31 20.54
C GLU A 546 29.62 12.78 20.19
N SER A 547 30.83 13.10 19.74
CA SER A 547 31.21 14.44 19.30
C SER A 547 30.42 14.90 18.07
N PHE A 548 30.21 14.00 17.12
CA PHE A 548 29.36 14.23 15.95
C PHE A 548 27.92 14.54 16.35
N VAL A 549 27.32 13.70 17.20
CA VAL A 549 25.93 13.90 17.67
C VAL A 549 25.81 15.19 18.47
N SER A 550 26.80 15.52 19.29
CA SER A 550 26.81 16.77 20.05
C SER A 550 26.87 18.00 19.14
N MET A 551 27.77 18.01 18.15
CA MET A 551 27.89 19.12 17.20
C MET A 551 26.67 19.22 16.29
N LEU A 552 26.14 18.09 15.83
CA LEU A 552 24.91 18.02 15.04
C LEU A 552 23.72 18.58 15.84
N ARG A 553 23.56 18.20 17.11
CA ARG A 553 22.54 18.77 17.99
C ARG A 553 22.71 20.27 18.17
N ALA A 554 23.93 20.77 18.34
CA ALA A 554 24.20 22.20 18.45
C ALA A 554 23.86 22.98 17.17
N ILE A 555 24.06 22.37 16.01
CA ILE A 555 23.69 22.96 14.72
C ILE A 555 22.17 22.94 14.50
N LEU A 556 21.50 21.88 14.95
CA LEU A 556 20.06 21.66 14.79
C LEU A 556 19.19 22.24 15.92
N SER A 557 19.77 22.73 17.02
CA SER A 557 19.03 23.22 18.18
C SER A 557 18.35 24.59 18.01
N ASP A 558 18.45 25.18 16.82
CA ASP A 558 17.83 26.48 16.46
C ASP A 558 16.51 26.34 15.70
#